data_AF-A0A4R8QAY5-F1
#
_entry.id   AF-A0A4R8QAY5-F1
#
_cell.length_a   1.000
_cell.length_b   1.000
_cell.length_c   1.000
_cell.angle_alpha   90.00
_cell.angle_beta   90.00
_cell.angle_gamma   90.00
#
_symmetry.space_group_name_H-M   'P 1'
#
loop_
_entity.id
_entity.type
_entity.pdbx_description
1 polymer ?
#
loop_
_entity_poly.entity_id
_entity_poly.type
_entity_poly.pdbx_seq_one_letter_code
_entity_poly.pdbx_strand_id
1 'polypeptide(L)'
;MSDQRPQPSQIVGVPHPPAWVQAMKDLEEERAANDIRGARKRLQELEVKYQHLPPLPPRLPSPLYVTQDVPGYNEDEASKSFYRSCAEGHLEGVRAFVDHSSPTPADLSYALEEACQNLQIHVVRFLLRLPATQLHYRCFRRPVEFPEDDILDKLDARPSRTRPQSIFTSGSPQLLDLLRTLVDCGWHPNQLLGPPQRGVSLPRYLVRQEVALHYPRCILDTEILLFLLDAGADPTIARDLLGDIWFSLPEQPVQRLKGHILQMAVLPGATEAVTMLVSHGAKPQLGRPLHCLARRNPGPATTVVMDGELIEKLCKEPPEPEYPNLSTRFDMAHHLIALGADINTVSNVYPLVGQYARMPTRWHEATALSHAKNSMDWDYVRWLLNNGADPAANPKFTRYAQIIYSIGVSSQEVEDKYEDVLRQFQQSRTKAASDGTQPTTGTQNLPLR
;
A
#
# COMPACT_ATOMS: atom_id res chain seq x y z
N MET A 1 12.56 -29.33 24.78
CA MET A 1 13.35 -30.41 24.17
C MET A 1 14.57 -29.79 23.51
N SER A 2 15.73 -30.38 23.70
CA SER A 2 17.04 -29.83 23.29
C SER A 2 17.16 -29.67 21.78
N ASP A 3 17.55 -28.49 21.34
CA ASP A 3 17.79 -28.08 19.94
C ASP A 3 19.07 -28.76 19.39
N GLN A 4 19.04 -30.09 19.20
CA GLN A 4 20.15 -30.86 18.63
C GLN A 4 20.11 -30.75 17.10
N ARG A 5 20.78 -29.74 16.54
CA ARG A 5 20.96 -29.65 15.09
C ARG A 5 21.89 -30.76 14.59
N PRO A 6 21.58 -31.43 13.47
CA PRO A 6 22.52 -32.35 12.81
C PRO A 6 23.82 -31.61 12.44
N GLN A 7 24.96 -32.03 12.96
CA GLN A 7 26.25 -31.40 12.66
C GLN A 7 26.75 -31.86 11.28
N PRO A 8 27.19 -30.94 10.40
CA PRO A 8 27.78 -31.33 9.11
C PRO A 8 29.14 -32.01 9.31
N SER A 9 29.49 -32.91 8.39
CA SER A 9 30.87 -33.38 8.25
C SER A 9 31.75 -32.20 7.84
N GLN A 10 32.71 -31.80 8.68
CA GLN A 10 33.57 -30.60 8.50
C GLN A 10 34.57 -30.69 7.33
N ILE A 11 34.47 -31.69 6.45
CA ILE A 11 35.43 -31.93 5.37
C ILE A 11 34.86 -31.34 4.08
N VAL A 12 35.43 -30.21 3.65
CA VAL A 12 35.11 -29.53 2.39
C VAL A 12 35.37 -30.51 1.22
N GLY A 13 34.34 -30.79 0.42
CA GLY A 13 34.43 -31.64 -0.78
C GLY A 13 33.94 -33.08 -0.64
N VAL A 14 33.48 -33.51 0.54
CA VAL A 14 32.86 -34.83 0.73
C VAL A 14 31.33 -34.69 0.70
N PRO A 15 30.60 -35.41 -0.18
CA PRO A 15 29.15 -35.38 -0.20
C PRO A 15 28.57 -35.88 1.14
N HIS A 16 27.57 -35.16 1.66
CA HIS A 16 26.95 -35.51 2.93
C HIS A 16 26.31 -36.90 2.89
N PRO A 17 26.32 -37.66 3.99
CA PRO A 17 25.67 -38.96 4.06
C PRO A 17 24.18 -38.86 3.69
N PRO A 18 23.60 -39.83 2.95
CA PRO A 18 22.17 -39.82 2.59
C PRO A 18 21.24 -39.64 3.79
N ALA A 19 21.59 -40.20 4.95
CA ALA A 19 20.86 -40.03 6.20
C ALA A 19 20.85 -38.57 6.71
N TRP A 20 21.93 -37.81 6.50
CA TRP A 20 21.99 -36.39 6.84
C TRP A 20 21.14 -35.56 5.88
N VAL A 21 21.19 -35.86 4.58
CA VAL A 21 20.36 -35.20 3.55
C VAL A 21 18.88 -35.43 3.84
N GLN A 22 18.48 -36.65 4.21
CA GLN A 22 17.10 -36.96 4.57
C GLN A 22 16.69 -36.24 5.87
N ALA A 23 17.52 -36.27 6.92
CA ALA A 23 17.23 -35.56 8.16
C ALA A 23 17.08 -34.03 7.96
N MET A 24 17.83 -33.44 7.04
CA MET A 24 17.68 -32.03 6.67
C MET A 24 16.37 -31.76 5.93
N LYS A 25 15.96 -32.64 5.01
CA LYS A 25 14.64 -32.55 4.35
C LYS A 25 13.50 -32.65 5.36
N ASP A 26 13.56 -33.63 6.27
CA ASP A 26 12.54 -33.82 7.29
C ASP A 26 12.45 -32.60 8.23
N LEU A 27 13.60 -32.00 8.59
CA LEU A 27 13.66 -30.77 9.38
C LEU A 27 13.09 -29.56 8.62
N GLU A 28 13.36 -29.44 7.32
CA GLU A 28 12.80 -28.39 6.46
C GLU A 28 11.28 -28.53 6.31
N GLU A 29 10.80 -29.76 6.12
CA GLU A 29 9.37 -30.09 6.09
C GLU A 29 8.69 -29.78 7.43
N GLU A 30 9.32 -30.13 8.56
CA GLU A 30 8.81 -29.82 9.89
C GLU A 30 8.75 -28.31 10.14
N ARG A 31 9.77 -27.55 9.70
CA ARG A 31 9.76 -26.08 9.77
C ARG A 31 8.64 -25.49 8.91
N ALA A 32 8.52 -25.93 7.66
CA ALA A 32 7.45 -25.49 6.78
C ALA A 32 6.07 -25.79 7.38
N ALA A 33 5.88 -26.97 7.97
CA ALA A 33 4.63 -27.35 8.63
C ALA A 33 4.36 -26.48 9.89
N ASN A 34 5.37 -26.19 10.70
CA ASN A 34 5.27 -25.28 11.84
C ASN A 34 4.91 -23.86 11.41
N ASP A 35 5.51 -23.35 10.34
CA ASP A 35 5.25 -22.02 9.80
C ASP A 35 3.81 -21.91 9.27
N ILE A 36 3.34 -22.92 8.53
CA ILE A 36 1.95 -23.01 8.07
C ILE A 36 0.98 -23.01 9.25
N ARG A 37 1.24 -23.82 10.28
CA ARG A 37 0.41 -23.84 11.50
C ARG A 37 0.38 -22.48 12.19
N GLY A 38 1.54 -21.86 12.38
CA GLY A 38 1.67 -20.56 13.02
C GLY A 38 0.92 -19.47 12.26
N ALA A 39 0.98 -19.49 10.93
CA ALA A 39 0.31 -18.50 10.11
C ALA A 39 -1.21 -18.74 9.98
N ARG A 40 -1.69 -20.00 9.95
CA ARG A 40 -3.12 -20.31 10.10
C ARG A 40 -3.70 -19.79 11.42
N LYS A 41 -2.96 -19.95 12.51
CA LYS A 41 -3.36 -19.39 13.82
C LYS A 41 -3.49 -17.87 13.77
N ARG A 42 -2.52 -17.17 13.18
CA ARG A 42 -2.60 -15.69 12.99
C ARG A 42 -3.78 -15.28 12.12
N LEU A 43 -4.08 -16.06 11.08
CA LEU A 43 -5.23 -15.81 10.21
C LEU A 43 -6.55 -15.94 10.97
N GLN A 44 -6.71 -16.96 11.80
CA GLN A 44 -7.86 -17.11 12.71
C GLN A 44 -7.96 -15.94 13.71
N GLU A 45 -6.83 -15.50 14.29
CA GLU A 45 -6.80 -14.33 15.19
C GLU A 45 -7.24 -13.05 14.45
N LEU A 46 -6.84 -12.87 13.19
CA LEU A 46 -7.29 -11.76 12.35
C LEU A 46 -8.77 -11.87 11.97
N GLU A 47 -9.26 -13.06 11.63
CA GLU A 47 -10.69 -13.28 11.35
C GLU A 47 -11.56 -12.91 12.55
N VAL A 48 -11.18 -13.34 13.75
CA VAL A 48 -11.85 -12.94 15.00
C VAL A 48 -11.79 -11.42 15.19
N LYS A 49 -10.64 -10.78 14.90
CA LYS A 49 -10.51 -9.32 14.97
C LYS A 49 -11.44 -8.61 13.99
N TYR A 50 -11.69 -9.18 12.82
CA TYR A 50 -12.49 -8.58 11.76
C TYR A 50 -13.95 -9.05 11.71
N GLN A 51 -14.37 -9.97 12.58
CA GLN A 51 -15.70 -10.58 12.59
C GLN A 51 -16.87 -9.57 12.64
N HIS A 52 -16.62 -8.37 13.14
CA HIS A 52 -17.60 -7.29 13.27
C HIS A 52 -17.68 -6.38 12.04
N LEU A 53 -16.81 -6.58 11.05
CA LEU A 53 -16.77 -5.81 9.82
C LEU A 53 -17.55 -6.55 8.72
N PRO A 54 -18.18 -5.81 7.77
CA PRO A 54 -18.86 -6.45 6.66
C PRO A 54 -17.86 -7.28 5.83
N PRO A 55 -18.24 -8.45 5.30
CA PRO A 55 -17.34 -9.25 4.48
C PRO A 55 -16.88 -8.47 3.25
N LEU A 56 -15.66 -8.74 2.77
CA LEU A 56 -15.22 -8.19 1.49
C LEU A 56 -16.05 -8.81 0.36
N PRO A 57 -16.35 -8.05 -0.71
CA PRO A 57 -16.97 -8.62 -1.89
C PRO A 57 -16.06 -9.71 -2.50
N PRO A 58 -16.63 -10.68 -3.23
CA PRO A 58 -15.86 -11.75 -3.84
C PRO A 58 -14.82 -11.16 -4.81
N ARG A 59 -13.65 -11.79 -4.86
CA ARG A 59 -12.58 -11.40 -5.78
C ARG A 59 -13.05 -11.49 -7.23
N LEU A 60 -12.51 -10.62 -8.07
CA LEU A 60 -12.69 -10.76 -9.51
C LEU A 60 -12.07 -12.08 -10.03
N PRO A 61 -12.78 -12.82 -10.89
CA PRO A 61 -12.28 -14.06 -11.45
C PRO A 61 -11.06 -13.82 -12.36
N SER A 62 -10.37 -14.91 -12.70
CA SER A 62 -9.37 -14.91 -13.78
C SER A 62 -10.05 -14.75 -15.14
N PRO A 63 -9.37 -14.16 -16.15
CA PRO A 63 -9.86 -14.19 -17.51
C PRO A 63 -10.07 -15.64 -17.99
N LEU A 64 -11.09 -15.87 -18.82
CA LEU A 64 -11.46 -17.21 -19.26
C LEU A 64 -10.36 -17.89 -20.09
N TYR A 65 -9.59 -17.12 -20.86
CA TYR A 65 -8.47 -17.65 -21.64
C TYR A 65 -7.26 -18.10 -20.79
N VAL A 66 -7.25 -17.79 -19.49
CA VAL A 66 -6.20 -18.24 -18.54
C VAL A 66 -6.63 -19.53 -17.82
N THR A 67 -7.92 -19.86 -17.81
CA THR A 67 -8.40 -21.09 -17.18
C THR A 67 -8.12 -22.30 -18.06
N GLN A 68 -7.50 -23.34 -17.48
CA GLN A 68 -6.95 -24.52 -18.20
C GLN A 68 -7.97 -25.31 -19.04
N ASP A 69 -9.26 -25.13 -18.77
CA ASP A 69 -10.35 -25.89 -19.41
C ASP A 69 -11.02 -25.14 -20.58
N VAL A 70 -10.54 -23.94 -20.94
CA VAL A 70 -11.12 -23.11 -21.99
C VAL A 70 -10.09 -22.88 -23.10
N PRO A 71 -10.46 -23.00 -24.39
CA PRO A 71 -9.60 -22.55 -25.48
C PRO A 71 -9.13 -21.11 -25.25
N GLY A 72 -7.89 -20.81 -25.61
CA GLY A 72 -7.37 -19.44 -25.63
C GLY A 72 -8.19 -18.55 -26.57
N TYR A 73 -7.98 -17.24 -26.48
CA TYR A 73 -8.58 -16.32 -27.45
C TYR A 73 -7.96 -16.53 -28.83
N ASN A 74 -8.72 -16.24 -29.88
CA ASN A 74 -8.31 -16.45 -31.26
C ASN A 74 -7.28 -15.41 -31.71
N GLU A 75 -6.26 -15.86 -32.44
CA GLU A 75 -5.18 -15.02 -32.98
C GLU A 75 -5.26 -14.81 -34.50
N ASP A 76 -6.38 -15.18 -35.12
CA ASP A 76 -6.62 -14.90 -36.54
C ASP A 76 -6.75 -13.39 -36.80
N GLU A 77 -6.57 -12.98 -38.06
CA GLU A 77 -6.57 -11.56 -38.42
C GLU A 77 -7.91 -10.85 -38.16
N ALA A 78 -9.04 -11.56 -38.26
CA ALA A 78 -10.34 -10.97 -37.97
C ALA A 78 -10.49 -10.71 -36.46
N SER A 79 -10.10 -11.67 -35.62
CA SER A 79 -10.08 -11.52 -34.16
C SER A 79 -9.11 -10.42 -33.69
N LYS A 80 -7.91 -10.34 -34.27
CA LYS A 80 -6.97 -9.23 -34.00
C LYS A 80 -7.54 -7.86 -34.37
N SER A 81 -8.24 -7.77 -35.51
CA SER A 81 -8.92 -6.54 -35.93
C SER A 81 -10.04 -6.15 -34.95
N PHE A 82 -10.78 -7.13 -34.44
CA PHE A 82 -11.78 -6.94 -33.40
C PHE A 82 -11.17 -6.40 -32.09
N TYR A 83 -10.07 -6.98 -31.60
CA TYR A 83 -9.40 -6.48 -30.39
C TYR A 83 -8.86 -5.07 -30.56
N ARG A 84 -8.30 -4.75 -31.74
CA ARG A 84 -7.85 -3.39 -32.05
C ARG A 84 -9.02 -2.41 -32.07
N SER A 85 -10.15 -2.79 -32.67
CA SER A 85 -11.38 -1.98 -32.64
C SER A 85 -11.86 -1.73 -31.21
N CYS A 86 -11.68 -2.70 -30.31
CA CYS A 86 -11.98 -2.53 -28.89
C CYS A 86 -11.02 -1.56 -28.19
N ALA A 87 -9.72 -1.63 -28.49
CA ALA A 87 -8.70 -0.71 -27.96
C ALA A 87 -8.86 0.73 -28.48
N GLU A 88 -9.28 0.90 -29.73
CA GLU A 88 -9.44 2.20 -30.39
C GLU A 88 -10.81 2.85 -30.13
N GLY A 89 -11.77 2.10 -29.58
CA GLY A 89 -13.11 2.62 -29.28
C GLY A 89 -14.08 2.61 -30.47
N HIS A 90 -13.79 1.84 -31.51
CA HIS A 90 -14.62 1.73 -32.72
C HIS A 90 -15.86 0.84 -32.49
N LEU A 91 -16.83 1.36 -31.72
CA LEU A 91 -18.02 0.61 -31.26
C LEU A 91 -18.78 -0.09 -32.39
N GLU A 92 -18.97 0.56 -33.54
CA GLU A 92 -19.69 -0.03 -34.67
C GLU A 92 -18.96 -1.25 -35.26
N GLY A 93 -17.63 -1.19 -35.33
CA GLY A 93 -16.81 -2.34 -35.75
C GLY A 93 -16.89 -3.50 -34.75
N VAL A 94 -16.91 -3.18 -33.45
CA VAL A 94 -17.10 -4.17 -32.37
C VAL A 94 -18.47 -4.83 -32.48
N ARG A 95 -19.55 -4.06 -32.67
CA ARG A 95 -20.91 -4.59 -32.86
C ARG A 95 -21.00 -5.51 -34.07
N ALA A 96 -20.50 -5.05 -35.21
CA ALA A 96 -20.51 -5.83 -36.44
C ALA A 96 -19.79 -7.18 -36.25
N PHE A 97 -18.63 -7.20 -35.60
CA PHE A 97 -17.93 -8.45 -35.33
C PHE A 97 -18.71 -9.40 -34.42
N VAL A 98 -19.26 -8.88 -33.30
CA VAL A 98 -20.05 -9.68 -32.36
C VAL A 98 -21.27 -10.31 -33.04
N ASP A 99 -21.96 -9.53 -33.88
CA ASP A 99 -23.19 -9.97 -34.55
C ASP A 99 -22.94 -11.03 -35.65
N HIS A 100 -21.80 -10.96 -36.36
CA HIS A 100 -21.52 -11.82 -37.52
C HIS A 100 -20.59 -12.99 -37.23
N SER A 101 -19.66 -12.85 -36.28
CA SER A 101 -18.58 -13.81 -36.05
C SER A 101 -18.77 -14.67 -34.79
N SER A 102 -19.75 -14.35 -33.93
CA SER A 102 -20.04 -15.08 -32.68
C SER A 102 -18.77 -15.35 -31.85
N PRO A 103 -18.12 -14.29 -31.31
CA PRO A 103 -16.86 -14.40 -30.58
C PRO A 103 -16.98 -15.36 -29.40
N THR A 104 -15.90 -16.07 -29.12
CA THR A 104 -15.83 -16.96 -27.96
C THR A 104 -15.80 -16.14 -26.65
N PRO A 105 -16.15 -16.73 -25.50
CA PRO A 105 -16.00 -16.06 -24.21
C PRO A 105 -14.54 -15.64 -23.91
N ALA A 106 -13.56 -16.36 -24.46
CA ALA A 106 -12.14 -16.02 -24.37
C ALA A 106 -11.83 -14.73 -25.17
N ASP A 107 -12.34 -14.63 -26.41
CA ASP A 107 -12.21 -13.42 -27.25
C ASP A 107 -12.86 -12.21 -26.58
N LEU A 108 -14.06 -12.39 -26.01
CA LEU A 108 -14.76 -11.33 -25.28
C LEU A 108 -14.02 -10.88 -24.02
N SER A 109 -13.40 -11.82 -23.29
CA SER A 109 -12.57 -11.50 -22.12
C SER A 109 -11.35 -10.64 -22.53
N TYR A 110 -10.64 -11.06 -23.57
CA TYR A 110 -9.48 -10.32 -24.08
C TYR A 110 -9.87 -8.95 -24.67
N ALA A 111 -10.97 -8.88 -25.42
CA ALA A 111 -11.52 -7.63 -25.94
C ALA A 111 -11.92 -6.64 -24.84
N LEU A 112 -12.55 -7.12 -23.76
CA LEU A 112 -12.90 -6.31 -22.60
C LEU A 112 -11.66 -5.76 -21.90
N GLU A 113 -10.60 -6.55 -21.82
CA GLU A 113 -9.30 -6.10 -21.31
C GLU A 113 -8.74 -4.96 -22.15
N GLU A 114 -8.68 -5.12 -23.47
CA GLU A 114 -8.21 -4.07 -24.38
C GLU A 114 -9.03 -2.78 -24.26
N ALA A 115 -10.36 -2.89 -24.21
CA ALA A 115 -11.24 -1.74 -24.06
C ALA A 115 -11.03 -1.02 -22.71
N CYS A 116 -10.88 -1.77 -21.60
CA CYS A 116 -10.63 -1.18 -20.28
C CYS A 116 -9.26 -0.50 -20.19
N GLN A 117 -8.20 -1.14 -20.68
CA GLN A 117 -6.83 -0.60 -20.61
C GLN A 117 -6.65 0.67 -21.45
N ASN A 118 -7.47 0.84 -22.49
CA ASN A 118 -7.50 2.03 -23.35
C ASN A 118 -8.65 2.99 -23.01
N LEU A 119 -9.36 2.78 -21.89
CA LEU A 119 -10.43 3.65 -21.38
C LEU A 119 -11.60 3.88 -22.37
N GLN A 120 -11.92 2.87 -23.16
CA GLN A 120 -12.98 2.93 -24.19
C GLN A 120 -14.37 2.67 -23.59
N ILE A 121 -14.89 3.66 -22.86
CA ILE A 121 -16.11 3.56 -22.04
C ILE A 121 -17.31 2.95 -22.77
N HIS A 122 -17.58 3.39 -24.01
CA HIS A 122 -18.73 2.91 -24.78
C HIS A 122 -18.59 1.45 -25.21
N VAL A 123 -17.38 1.02 -25.55
CA VAL A 123 -17.07 -0.38 -25.88
C VAL A 123 -17.16 -1.23 -24.62
N VAL A 124 -16.57 -0.80 -23.50
CA VAL A 124 -16.66 -1.50 -22.20
C VAL A 124 -18.12 -1.72 -21.80
N ARG A 125 -18.95 -0.67 -21.87
CA ARG A 125 -20.38 -0.75 -21.56
C ARG A 125 -21.13 -1.70 -22.49
N PHE A 126 -20.76 -1.74 -23.77
CA PHE A 126 -21.36 -2.68 -24.72
C PHE A 126 -20.97 -4.12 -24.39
N LEU A 127 -19.68 -4.39 -24.22
CA LEU A 127 -19.16 -5.73 -23.95
C LEU A 127 -19.70 -6.31 -22.63
N LEU A 128 -19.76 -5.52 -21.55
CA LEU A 128 -20.30 -5.96 -20.25
C LEU A 128 -21.81 -6.21 -20.23
N ARG A 129 -22.55 -5.76 -21.26
CA ARG A 129 -23.97 -6.09 -21.43
C ARG A 129 -24.19 -7.41 -22.16
N LEU A 130 -23.16 -8.00 -22.76
CA LEU A 130 -23.24 -9.30 -23.40
C LEU A 130 -23.27 -10.41 -22.34
N PRO A 131 -24.18 -11.40 -22.42
CA PRO A 131 -24.30 -12.46 -21.41
C PRO A 131 -23.04 -13.31 -21.22
N ALA A 132 -22.21 -13.43 -22.27
CA ALA A 132 -21.00 -14.25 -22.27
C ALA A 132 -19.76 -13.50 -21.75
N THR A 133 -19.86 -12.20 -21.48
CA THR A 133 -18.74 -11.38 -21.00
C THR A 133 -18.73 -11.34 -19.48
N GLN A 134 -17.58 -11.63 -18.88
CA GLN A 134 -17.38 -11.54 -17.44
C GLN A 134 -16.29 -10.51 -17.11
N LEU A 135 -16.56 -9.61 -16.16
CA LEU A 135 -15.53 -8.72 -15.62
C LEU A 135 -14.48 -9.53 -14.85
N HIS A 136 -13.20 -9.31 -15.14
CA HIS A 136 -12.09 -10.03 -14.52
C HIS A 136 -10.95 -9.08 -14.11
N TYR A 137 -10.01 -9.56 -13.28
CA TYR A 137 -9.00 -8.70 -12.68
C TYR A 137 -8.06 -8.03 -13.71
N ARG A 138 -7.82 -8.68 -14.87
CA ARG A 138 -6.95 -8.11 -15.92
C ARG A 138 -7.51 -6.84 -16.58
N CYS A 139 -8.82 -6.57 -16.48
CA CYS A 139 -9.42 -5.31 -16.91
C CYS A 139 -8.83 -4.10 -16.15
N PHE A 140 -8.33 -4.32 -14.93
CA PHE A 140 -7.77 -3.27 -14.08
C PHE A 140 -6.24 -3.23 -14.12
N ARG A 141 -5.60 -4.38 -14.34
CA ARG A 141 -4.14 -4.53 -14.26
C ARG A 141 -3.65 -5.69 -15.12
N ARG A 142 -2.72 -5.40 -16.03
CA ARG A 142 -1.96 -6.43 -16.73
C ARG A 142 -0.83 -6.94 -15.83
N PRO A 143 -0.77 -8.25 -15.52
CA PRO A 143 0.41 -8.82 -14.86
C PRO A 143 1.62 -8.64 -15.78
N VAL A 144 2.81 -8.46 -15.18
CA VAL A 144 4.05 -8.63 -15.94
C VAL A 144 4.16 -10.14 -16.21
N GLU A 145 3.97 -10.55 -17.45
CA GLU A 145 4.16 -11.94 -17.84
C GLU A 145 5.66 -12.25 -17.75
N PHE A 146 6.04 -13.11 -16.81
CA PHE A 146 7.36 -13.72 -16.78
C PHE A 146 7.25 -15.01 -17.59
N PRO A 147 8.10 -15.22 -18.62
CA PRO A 147 8.23 -16.53 -19.21
C PRO A 147 8.60 -17.51 -18.09
N GLU A 148 7.81 -18.57 -17.92
CA GLU A 148 8.01 -19.56 -16.84
C GLU A 148 9.44 -20.16 -16.87
N ASP A 149 10.06 -20.20 -18.05
CA ASP A 149 11.40 -20.74 -18.29
C ASP A 149 12.56 -19.82 -17.85
N ASP A 150 12.32 -18.53 -17.59
CA ASP A 150 13.38 -17.55 -17.25
C ASP A 150 13.58 -17.36 -15.73
N ILE A 151 12.83 -18.09 -14.89
CA ILE A 151 12.79 -17.91 -13.42
C ILE A 151 14.03 -18.51 -12.72
N LEU A 152 14.66 -19.52 -13.30
CA LEU A 152 15.79 -20.22 -12.69
C LEU A 152 17.17 -19.65 -13.09
N ASP A 153 17.32 -19.14 -14.31
CA ASP A 153 18.66 -18.86 -14.87
C ASP A 153 19.17 -17.43 -14.71
N LYS A 154 18.36 -16.48 -14.20
CA LYS A 154 18.79 -15.09 -14.09
C LYS A 154 18.41 -14.44 -12.76
N LEU A 155 19.18 -14.75 -11.72
CA LEU A 155 19.23 -13.96 -10.48
C LEU A 155 19.57 -12.46 -10.72
N ASP A 156 20.09 -12.12 -11.90
CA ASP A 156 20.42 -10.75 -12.34
C ASP A 156 19.53 -10.21 -13.48
N ALA A 157 18.51 -10.96 -13.94
CA ALA A 157 17.57 -10.41 -14.90
C ALA A 157 16.71 -9.35 -14.22
N ARG A 158 17.08 -8.09 -14.47
CA ARG A 158 16.19 -6.96 -14.26
C ARG A 158 14.83 -7.33 -14.88
N PRO A 159 13.71 -7.17 -14.15
CA PRO A 159 12.39 -7.35 -14.74
C PRO A 159 12.34 -6.55 -16.04
N SER A 160 11.69 -7.09 -17.08
CA SER A 160 11.39 -6.33 -18.29
C SER A 160 10.94 -4.92 -17.88
N ARG A 161 11.56 -3.89 -18.47
CA ARG A 161 11.34 -2.47 -18.13
C ARG A 161 9.87 -2.03 -18.30
N THR A 162 8.99 -2.89 -18.78
CA THR A 162 7.55 -2.67 -18.86
C THR A 162 6.93 -2.75 -17.47
N ARG A 163 6.76 -1.58 -16.84
CA ARG A 163 5.99 -1.44 -15.59
C ARG A 163 4.58 -2.05 -15.79
N PRO A 164 4.02 -2.76 -14.80
CA PRO A 164 2.65 -3.26 -14.88
C PRO A 164 1.71 -2.08 -15.17
N GLN A 165 0.99 -2.16 -16.29
CA GLN A 165 0.01 -1.16 -16.66
C GLN A 165 -1.27 -1.42 -15.88
N SER A 166 -1.74 -0.39 -15.18
CA SER A 166 -3.02 -0.40 -14.49
C SER A 166 -3.82 0.83 -14.88
N ILE A 167 -5.14 0.66 -15.04
CA ILE A 167 -6.03 1.77 -15.40
C ILE A 167 -5.95 2.91 -14.37
N PHE A 168 -5.66 2.59 -13.10
CA PHE A 168 -5.50 3.56 -12.01
C PHE A 168 -4.19 4.36 -12.07
N THR A 169 -3.27 4.00 -12.96
CA THR A 169 -2.05 4.77 -13.24
C THR A 169 -2.18 5.62 -14.50
N SER A 170 -3.37 5.67 -15.11
CA SER A 170 -3.63 6.57 -16.22
C SER A 170 -3.84 8.00 -15.72
N GLY A 171 -3.19 8.98 -16.37
CA GLY A 171 -3.46 10.41 -16.17
C GLY A 171 -4.71 10.91 -16.88
N SER A 172 -5.45 10.01 -17.54
CA SER A 172 -6.61 10.35 -18.37
C SER A 172 -7.81 10.84 -17.54
N PRO A 173 -8.50 11.91 -17.99
CA PRO A 173 -9.78 12.34 -17.46
C PRO A 173 -10.87 11.25 -17.40
N GLN A 174 -10.83 10.34 -18.37
CA GLN A 174 -11.87 9.36 -18.63
C GLN A 174 -11.89 8.23 -17.60
N LEU A 175 -10.89 8.14 -16.73
CA LEU A 175 -10.83 7.13 -15.67
C LEU A 175 -12.09 7.16 -14.80
N LEU A 176 -12.54 8.32 -14.36
CA LEU A 176 -13.73 8.43 -13.50
C LEU A 176 -14.98 7.86 -14.19
N ASP A 177 -15.19 8.16 -15.47
CA ASP A 177 -16.34 7.67 -16.23
C ASP A 177 -16.26 6.17 -16.53
N LEU A 178 -15.04 5.64 -16.70
CA LEU A 178 -14.83 4.19 -16.76
C LEU A 178 -15.19 3.55 -15.42
N LEU A 179 -14.71 4.08 -14.29
CA LEU A 179 -15.02 3.53 -12.96
C LEU A 179 -16.52 3.55 -12.66
N ARG A 180 -17.23 4.63 -13.02
CA ARG A 180 -18.70 4.69 -12.98
C ARG A 180 -19.34 3.55 -13.77
N THR A 181 -18.90 3.37 -15.01
CA THR A 181 -19.41 2.31 -15.88
C THR A 181 -19.15 0.91 -15.30
N LEU A 182 -17.98 0.69 -14.69
CA LEU A 182 -17.65 -0.58 -14.05
C LEU A 182 -18.54 -0.84 -12.83
N VAL A 183 -18.77 0.18 -11.99
CA VAL A 183 -19.68 0.08 -10.82
C VAL A 183 -21.12 -0.19 -11.28
N ASP A 184 -21.60 0.52 -12.32
CA ASP A 184 -22.92 0.27 -12.92
C ASP A 184 -23.08 -1.17 -13.44
N CYS A 185 -21.97 -1.79 -13.85
CA CYS A 185 -21.91 -3.18 -14.28
C CYS A 185 -21.60 -4.18 -13.15
N GLY A 186 -21.70 -3.75 -11.89
CA GLY A 186 -21.61 -4.64 -10.72
C GLY A 186 -20.21 -4.81 -10.12
N TRP A 187 -19.22 -4.02 -10.56
CA TRP A 187 -17.94 -3.94 -9.86
C TRP A 187 -18.10 -3.21 -8.51
N HIS A 188 -17.41 -3.70 -7.48
CA HIS A 188 -17.36 -3.03 -6.18
C HIS A 188 -15.92 -2.59 -5.85
N PRO A 189 -15.68 -1.35 -5.35
CA PRO A 189 -14.32 -0.82 -5.10
C PRO A 189 -13.43 -1.67 -4.18
N ASN A 190 -14.04 -2.36 -3.22
CA ASN A 190 -13.37 -3.29 -2.29
C ASN A 190 -13.07 -4.69 -2.89
N GLN A 191 -13.41 -4.96 -4.15
CA GLN A 191 -13.04 -6.22 -4.80
C GLN A 191 -11.55 -6.28 -5.06
N LEU A 192 -10.98 -7.45 -4.84
CA LEU A 192 -9.54 -7.64 -4.98
C LEU A 192 -9.12 -7.81 -6.43
N LEU A 193 -8.08 -7.05 -6.75
CA LEU A 193 -7.49 -6.89 -8.07
C LEU A 193 -6.19 -7.71 -8.10
N GLY A 194 -6.29 -9.00 -8.45
CA GLY A 194 -5.11 -9.84 -8.63
C GLY A 194 -5.44 -11.33 -8.73
N PRO A 195 -4.57 -12.13 -9.39
CA PRO A 195 -4.83 -13.54 -9.58
C PRO A 195 -4.94 -14.29 -8.23
N PRO A 196 -5.76 -15.35 -8.16
CA PRO A 196 -5.74 -16.29 -7.05
C PRO A 196 -4.32 -16.83 -6.86
N GLN A 197 -3.82 -16.79 -5.62
CA GLN A 197 -2.53 -17.40 -5.32
C GLN A 197 -2.73 -18.92 -5.38
N ARG A 198 -2.08 -19.59 -6.34
CA ARG A 198 -2.02 -21.06 -6.34
C ARG A 198 -0.79 -21.48 -5.54
N GLY A 199 -0.98 -22.27 -4.48
CA GLY A 199 0.10 -23.09 -3.91
C GLY A 199 0.72 -23.89 -5.05
N VAL A 200 2.04 -23.94 -5.23
CA VAL A 200 2.99 -24.75 -4.44
C VAL A 200 4.38 -24.09 -4.38
N SER A 201 4.58 -22.91 -4.96
CA SER A 201 5.87 -22.21 -4.96
C SER A 201 5.64 -20.76 -4.55
N LEU A 202 6.36 -20.27 -3.53
CA LEU A 202 6.46 -18.85 -3.24
C LEU A 202 6.98 -18.17 -4.51
N PRO A 203 6.16 -17.39 -5.24
CA PRO A 203 6.75 -16.53 -6.25
C PRO A 203 7.66 -15.57 -5.49
N ARG A 204 8.90 -15.37 -5.96
CA ARG A 204 9.81 -14.32 -5.44
C ARG A 204 9.16 -12.92 -5.50
N TYR A 205 8.02 -12.79 -6.17
CA TYR A 205 7.15 -11.63 -6.19
C TYR A 205 5.79 -11.96 -5.54
N LEU A 206 5.56 -11.41 -4.35
CA LEU A 206 4.27 -11.51 -3.66
C LEU A 206 3.16 -10.92 -4.55
N VAL A 207 2.20 -11.75 -4.96
CA VAL A 207 0.99 -11.30 -5.66
C VAL A 207 0.17 -10.45 -4.68
N ARG A 208 0.36 -9.14 -4.75
CA ARG A 208 -0.30 -8.17 -3.88
C ARG A 208 -1.80 -8.19 -4.14
N GLN A 209 -2.58 -8.48 -3.10
CA GLN A 209 -4.02 -8.27 -3.11
C GLN A 209 -4.29 -6.78 -2.94
N GLU A 210 -4.87 -6.14 -3.96
CA GLU A 210 -5.06 -4.69 -3.99
C GLU A 210 -6.52 -4.34 -4.26
N VAL A 211 -6.94 -3.18 -3.74
CA VAL A 211 -8.24 -2.55 -4.04
C VAL A 211 -7.97 -1.20 -4.71
N ALA A 212 -9.02 -0.56 -5.26
CA ALA A 212 -8.88 0.72 -5.95
C ALA A 212 -8.17 1.80 -5.09
N LEU A 213 -8.53 1.91 -3.81
CA LEU A 213 -7.92 2.87 -2.87
C LEU A 213 -6.44 2.58 -2.51
N HIS A 214 -5.81 1.54 -3.06
CA HIS A 214 -4.36 1.34 -2.93
C HIS A 214 -3.54 2.07 -4.02
N TYR A 215 -4.20 2.72 -4.96
CA TYR A 215 -3.56 3.48 -6.02
C TYR A 215 -3.57 4.98 -5.68
N PRO A 216 -2.41 5.69 -5.72
CA PRO A 216 -2.32 7.09 -5.36
C PRO A 216 -3.32 7.99 -6.10
N ARG A 217 -3.53 7.75 -7.40
CA ARG A 217 -4.48 8.52 -8.21
C ARG A 217 -5.90 8.49 -7.64
N CYS A 218 -6.36 7.34 -7.14
CA CYS A 218 -7.68 7.18 -6.54
C CYS A 218 -7.84 7.86 -5.17
N ILE A 219 -6.74 8.31 -4.57
CA ILE A 219 -6.73 9.03 -3.29
C ILE A 219 -6.53 10.52 -3.51
N LEU A 220 -5.68 10.89 -4.46
CA LEU A 220 -5.26 12.28 -4.68
C LEU A 220 -6.19 13.04 -5.63
N ASP A 221 -6.90 12.34 -6.52
CA ASP A 221 -7.99 12.93 -7.27
C ASP A 221 -9.26 12.90 -6.40
N THR A 222 -9.70 14.08 -5.95
CA THR A 222 -10.83 14.23 -5.01
C THR A 222 -12.15 13.77 -5.60
N GLU A 223 -12.37 13.94 -6.92
CA GLU A 223 -13.58 13.47 -7.59
C GLU A 223 -13.61 11.94 -7.65
N ILE A 224 -12.48 11.31 -7.97
CA ILE A 224 -12.36 9.85 -7.97
C ILE A 224 -12.49 9.30 -6.55
N LEU A 225 -11.82 9.92 -5.58
CA LEU A 225 -11.87 9.50 -4.18
C LEU A 225 -13.31 9.55 -3.66
N LEU A 226 -13.99 10.69 -3.82
CA LEU A 226 -15.37 10.87 -3.39
C LEU A 226 -16.28 9.83 -4.04
N PHE A 227 -16.18 9.64 -5.37
CA PHE A 227 -16.96 8.63 -6.07
C PHE A 227 -16.72 7.22 -5.52
N LEU A 228 -15.47 6.82 -5.29
CA LEU A 228 -15.16 5.48 -4.76
C LEU A 228 -15.71 5.30 -3.34
N LEU A 229 -15.60 6.32 -2.50
CA LEU A 229 -16.14 6.31 -1.13
C LEU A 229 -17.68 6.23 -1.14
N ASP A 230 -18.35 7.00 -1.99
CA ASP A 230 -19.81 6.94 -2.20
C ASP A 230 -20.26 5.57 -2.75
N ALA A 231 -19.42 4.93 -3.56
CA ALA A 231 -19.61 3.57 -4.05
C ALA A 231 -19.24 2.48 -3.02
N GLY A 232 -18.97 2.85 -1.77
CA GLY A 232 -18.74 1.90 -0.66
C GLY A 232 -17.29 1.44 -0.49
N ALA A 233 -16.30 2.17 -1.03
CA ALA A 233 -14.90 1.88 -0.75
C ALA A 233 -14.58 2.03 0.75
N ASP A 234 -13.90 1.03 1.33
CA ASP A 234 -13.54 0.99 2.75
C ASP A 234 -12.11 1.55 2.93
N PRO A 235 -11.95 2.76 3.50
CA PRO A 235 -10.64 3.40 3.66
C PRO A 235 -9.80 2.77 4.78
N THR A 236 -10.33 1.79 5.51
CA THR A 236 -9.59 1.03 6.52
C THR A 236 -8.88 -0.19 5.95
N ILE A 237 -9.17 -0.56 4.70
CA ILE A 237 -8.46 -1.59 3.96
C ILE A 237 -6.98 -1.19 3.84
N ALA A 238 -6.09 -2.14 4.08
CA ALA A 238 -4.67 -1.94 4.02
C ALA A 238 -4.02 -2.93 3.06
N ARG A 239 -3.01 -2.44 2.35
CA ARG A 239 -2.12 -3.28 1.57
C ARG A 239 -1.32 -4.13 2.55
N ASP A 240 -1.15 -5.41 2.24
CA ASP A 240 -0.22 -6.26 2.97
C ASP A 240 1.23 -5.82 2.66
N LEU A 241 1.67 -4.77 3.35
CA LEU A 241 3.02 -4.20 3.21
C LEU A 241 4.06 -4.94 4.05
N LEU A 242 3.61 -5.83 4.93
CA LEU A 242 4.45 -6.55 5.88
C LEU A 242 3.99 -8.00 5.98
N GLY A 243 4.01 -8.68 4.83
CA GLY A 243 4.55 -10.03 4.88
C GLY A 243 5.97 -9.87 5.40
N ASP A 244 6.25 -10.37 6.60
CA ASP A 244 7.60 -10.86 6.86
C ASP A 244 7.99 -11.61 5.60
N ILE A 245 9.03 -11.14 4.92
CA ILE A 245 9.48 -11.68 3.63
C ILE A 245 9.79 -13.19 3.76
N TRP A 246 9.92 -13.66 5.00
CA TRP A 246 10.17 -15.02 5.44
C TRP A 246 8.92 -15.84 5.80
N PHE A 247 7.74 -15.22 5.96
CA PHE A 247 6.51 -15.89 6.44
C PHE A 247 5.25 -15.55 5.62
N SER A 248 5.44 -15.10 4.38
CA SER A 248 4.32 -14.74 3.51
C SER A 248 3.59 -16.01 3.07
N LEU A 249 2.49 -16.35 3.74
CA LEU A 249 1.59 -17.40 3.27
C LEU A 249 0.90 -16.99 1.96
N PRO A 250 0.59 -17.96 1.09
CA PRO A 250 -0.15 -17.69 -0.15
C PRO A 250 -1.58 -17.15 0.04
N GLU A 251 -2.14 -17.23 1.24
CA GLU A 251 -3.57 -16.99 1.50
C GLU A 251 -3.80 -15.89 2.54
N GLN A 252 -2.99 -14.82 2.54
CA GLN A 252 -3.27 -13.74 3.48
C GLN A 252 -4.51 -12.93 3.05
N PRO A 253 -5.53 -12.80 3.93
CA PRO A 253 -6.65 -11.91 3.68
C PRO A 253 -6.15 -10.49 3.71
N VAL A 254 -6.82 -9.63 2.94
CA VAL A 254 -6.57 -8.19 2.96
C VAL A 254 -6.76 -7.70 4.38
N GLN A 255 -5.71 -7.08 4.90
CA GLN A 255 -5.71 -6.60 6.26
C GLN A 255 -6.58 -5.35 6.33
N ARG A 256 -7.40 -5.25 7.37
CA ARG A 256 -8.10 -4.01 7.70
C ARG A 256 -7.47 -3.37 8.93
N LEU A 257 -7.81 -2.11 9.18
CA LEU A 257 -7.47 -1.41 10.40
C LEU A 257 -5.95 -1.11 10.56
N LYS A 258 -5.26 -0.73 9.48
CA LYS A 258 -3.83 -0.31 9.53
C LYS A 258 -3.56 1.14 9.06
N GLY A 259 -4.61 1.91 8.77
CA GLY A 259 -4.53 3.33 8.40
C GLY A 259 -3.60 3.63 7.22
N HIS A 260 -3.38 2.66 6.33
CA HIS A 260 -2.43 2.78 5.21
C HIS A 260 -2.92 3.77 4.15
N ILE A 261 -4.20 3.67 3.74
CA ILE A 261 -4.82 4.58 2.77
C ILE A 261 -4.74 6.03 3.29
N LEU A 262 -5.04 6.26 4.57
CA LEU A 262 -4.90 7.57 5.21
C LEU A 262 -3.46 8.11 5.11
N GLN A 263 -2.45 7.28 5.36
CA GLN A 263 -1.04 7.68 5.25
C GLN A 263 -0.67 8.10 3.82
N MET A 264 -1.24 7.46 2.79
CA MET A 264 -1.00 7.82 1.40
C MET A 264 -1.54 9.22 1.04
N ALA A 265 -2.61 9.69 1.72
CA ALA A 265 -3.12 11.06 1.56
C ALA A 265 -2.31 12.09 2.39
N VAL A 266 -1.86 11.69 3.58
CA VAL A 266 -1.11 12.57 4.49
C VAL A 266 0.27 12.95 3.92
N LEU A 267 1.00 11.98 3.36
CA LEU A 267 2.36 12.20 2.83
C LEU A 267 2.46 13.35 1.81
N PRO A 268 1.58 13.45 0.79
CA PRO A 268 1.58 14.57 -0.14
C PRO A 268 0.86 15.82 0.37
N GLY A 269 0.34 15.83 1.61
CA GLY A 269 -0.36 17.01 2.14
C GLY A 269 -1.80 17.18 1.61
N ALA A 270 -2.46 16.11 1.16
CA ALA A 270 -3.80 16.18 0.58
C ALA A 270 -4.90 16.32 1.67
N THR A 271 -5.03 17.53 2.23
CA THR A 271 -5.93 17.84 3.36
C THR A 271 -7.39 17.48 3.10
N GLU A 272 -7.89 17.75 1.89
CA GLU A 272 -9.27 17.43 1.53
C GLU A 272 -9.48 15.91 1.50
N ALA A 273 -8.59 15.17 0.84
CA ALA A 273 -8.62 13.71 0.81
C ALA A 273 -8.53 13.09 2.21
N VAL A 274 -7.68 13.63 3.09
CA VAL A 274 -7.60 13.21 4.50
C VAL A 274 -8.96 13.39 5.21
N THR A 275 -9.60 14.53 4.99
CA THR A 275 -10.92 14.82 5.56
C THR A 275 -11.97 13.82 5.07
N MET A 276 -12.02 13.57 3.76
CA MET A 276 -12.94 12.59 3.15
C MET A 276 -12.69 11.18 3.69
N LEU A 277 -11.44 10.74 3.78
CA LEU A 277 -11.13 9.41 4.28
C LEU A 277 -11.60 9.23 5.73
N VAL A 278 -11.36 10.23 6.60
CA VAL A 278 -11.78 10.17 8.00
C VAL A 278 -13.30 10.23 8.13
N SER A 279 -13.99 11.09 7.37
CA SER A 279 -15.46 11.15 7.40
C SER A 279 -16.12 9.85 6.91
N HIS A 280 -15.45 9.10 6.02
CA HIS A 280 -15.88 7.77 5.57
C HIS A 280 -15.28 6.61 6.40
N GLY A 281 -14.82 6.88 7.63
CA GLY A 281 -14.50 5.83 8.62
C GLY A 281 -13.04 5.44 8.72
N ALA A 282 -12.12 6.12 8.02
CA ALA A 282 -10.69 5.98 8.31
C ALA A 282 -10.41 6.46 9.74
N LYS A 283 -9.71 5.64 10.52
CA LYS A 283 -9.39 5.99 11.91
C LYS A 283 -7.92 6.41 12.01
N PRO A 284 -7.63 7.68 12.34
CA PRO A 284 -6.25 8.16 12.51
C PRO A 284 -5.44 7.31 13.50
N GLN A 285 -6.10 6.78 14.54
CA GLN A 285 -5.48 5.99 15.60
C GLN A 285 -4.99 4.61 15.12
N LEU A 286 -5.54 4.11 14.01
CA LEU A 286 -5.12 2.82 13.43
C LEU A 286 -3.93 2.96 12.48
N GLY A 287 -3.59 4.20 12.11
CA GLY A 287 -2.43 4.52 11.31
C GLY A 287 -1.30 5.09 12.18
N ARG A 288 -0.39 5.78 11.50
CA ARG A 288 0.67 6.59 12.10
C ARG A 288 0.80 7.93 11.37
N PRO A 289 -0.32 8.65 11.15
CA PRO A 289 -0.34 9.80 10.24
C PRO A 289 0.59 10.92 10.73
N LEU A 290 0.67 11.16 12.04
CA LEU A 290 1.58 12.16 12.63
C LEU A 290 3.06 11.75 12.51
N HIS A 291 3.39 10.46 12.58
CA HIS A 291 4.76 9.98 12.38
C HIS A 291 5.22 10.16 10.94
N CYS A 292 4.32 9.99 9.96
CA CYS A 292 4.64 10.18 8.53
C CYS A 292 5.08 11.60 8.18
N LEU A 293 4.74 12.59 9.02
CA LEU A 293 5.12 13.99 8.82
C LEU A 293 6.54 14.31 9.35
N ALA A 294 7.20 13.40 10.07
CA ALA A 294 8.59 13.61 10.43
C ALA A 294 9.47 13.58 9.17
N ARG A 295 10.18 14.68 8.89
CA ARG A 295 11.15 14.75 7.81
C ARG A 295 12.32 13.84 8.17
N ARG A 296 12.67 12.98 7.24
CA ARG A 296 13.98 12.33 7.23
C ARG A 296 14.93 13.36 6.63
N ASN A 297 16.00 13.70 7.35
CA ASN A 297 17.12 14.36 6.68
C ASN A 297 17.60 13.40 5.57
N PRO A 298 17.39 13.71 4.28
CA PRO A 298 17.69 12.74 3.25
C PRO A 298 19.20 12.55 3.23
N GLY A 299 19.66 11.33 3.49
CA GLY A 299 20.96 10.94 2.97
C GLY A 299 20.95 11.14 1.45
N PRO A 300 22.09 11.42 0.79
CA PRO A 300 22.16 11.68 -0.64
C PRO A 300 21.52 10.59 -1.54
N ALA A 301 21.28 9.39 -1.01
CA ALA A 301 20.65 8.26 -1.69
C ALA A 301 19.10 8.26 -1.69
N THR A 302 18.44 9.09 -0.86
CA THR A 302 16.97 9.07 -0.69
C THR A 302 16.19 9.99 -1.65
N THR A 303 16.88 10.80 -2.45
CA THR A 303 16.31 11.75 -3.44
C THR A 303 15.60 11.05 -4.63
N VAL A 304 15.51 9.72 -4.63
CA VAL A 304 15.12 8.91 -5.81
C VAL A 304 13.71 8.31 -5.71
N VAL A 305 13.01 8.34 -4.57
CA VAL A 305 11.90 7.37 -4.33
C VAL A 305 10.48 7.89 -4.62
N MET A 306 10.25 9.17 -4.88
CA MET A 306 8.95 9.66 -5.36
C MET A 306 9.21 10.78 -6.38
N ASP A 307 9.36 10.38 -7.62
CA ASP A 307 9.61 11.26 -8.75
C ASP A 307 8.44 12.24 -8.94
N GLY A 308 8.68 13.54 -8.72
CA GLY A 308 7.67 14.59 -8.87
C GLY A 308 7.06 14.62 -10.27
N GLU A 309 7.83 14.19 -11.28
CA GLU A 309 7.38 14.03 -12.66
C GLU A 309 6.27 12.98 -12.79
N LEU A 310 6.26 11.95 -11.94
CA LEU A 310 5.22 10.92 -11.92
C LEU A 310 3.92 11.43 -11.29
N ILE A 311 4.01 12.30 -10.27
CA ILE A 311 2.83 12.90 -9.62
C ILE A 311 2.16 13.91 -10.55
N GLU A 312 2.98 14.75 -11.21
CA GLU A 312 2.54 15.73 -12.21
C GLU A 312 1.89 15.04 -13.42
N LYS A 313 2.45 13.95 -13.92
CA LYS A 313 1.85 13.17 -15.03
C LYS A 313 0.55 12.46 -14.66
N LEU A 314 0.33 12.15 -13.38
CA LEU A 314 -0.84 11.41 -12.94
C LEU A 314 -2.05 12.31 -12.65
N CYS A 315 -1.88 13.63 -12.46
CA CYS A 315 -2.96 14.53 -12.01
C CYS A 315 -3.26 15.67 -12.99
N LYS A 316 -4.55 15.96 -13.26
CA LYS A 316 -5.02 17.05 -14.16
C LYS A 316 -4.54 18.44 -13.70
N GLU A 317 -4.68 18.68 -12.40
CA GLU A 317 -4.05 19.75 -11.65
C GLU A 317 -3.32 19.01 -10.54
N PRO A 318 -1.98 18.89 -10.57
CA PRO A 318 -1.29 18.28 -9.46
C PRO A 318 -1.58 19.13 -8.21
N PRO A 319 -1.92 18.55 -7.05
CA PRO A 319 -1.64 19.26 -5.81
C PRO A 319 -0.16 19.60 -5.90
N GLU A 320 0.19 20.90 -5.91
CA GLU A 320 1.55 21.38 -6.18
C GLU A 320 2.54 20.43 -5.49
N PRO A 321 3.33 19.62 -6.25
CA PRO A 321 4.19 18.62 -5.65
C PRO A 321 5.47 19.31 -5.18
N GLU A 322 5.33 20.42 -4.47
CA GLU A 322 6.32 20.79 -3.50
C GLU A 322 6.20 19.76 -2.38
N TYR A 323 7.29 19.04 -2.08
CA TYR A 323 7.43 18.43 -0.76
C TYR A 323 6.83 19.40 0.25
N PRO A 324 5.85 19.00 1.09
CA PRO A 324 5.10 19.95 1.87
C PRO A 324 6.08 20.89 2.55
N ASN A 325 6.00 22.17 2.18
CA ASN A 325 6.76 23.22 2.84
C ASN A 325 6.50 23.10 4.36
N LEU A 326 7.41 23.63 5.19
CA LEU A 326 7.30 23.43 6.64
C LEU A 326 5.91 23.82 7.19
N SER A 327 5.24 24.80 6.56
CA SER A 327 3.88 25.25 6.89
C SER A 327 2.82 24.18 6.63
N THR A 328 2.69 23.69 5.39
CA THR A 328 1.66 22.71 4.98
C THR A 328 1.69 21.43 5.80
N ARG A 329 2.88 21.02 6.25
CA ARG A 329 3.06 19.89 7.16
C ARG A 329 2.51 20.12 8.55
N PHE A 330 2.77 21.30 9.12
CA PHE A 330 2.25 21.67 10.44
C PHE A 330 0.73 21.89 10.38
N ASP A 331 0.23 22.47 9.29
CA ASP A 331 -1.19 22.60 9.02
C ASP A 331 -1.87 21.23 8.93
N MET A 332 -1.27 20.27 8.20
CA MET A 332 -1.73 18.89 8.16
C MET A 332 -1.69 18.22 9.54
N ALA A 333 -0.64 18.44 10.33
CA ALA A 333 -0.54 17.87 11.67
C ALA A 333 -1.63 18.43 12.61
N HIS A 334 -1.89 19.75 12.57
CA HIS A 334 -3.02 20.37 13.26
C HIS A 334 -4.36 19.77 12.83
N HIS A 335 -4.55 19.63 11.51
CA HIS A 335 -5.76 19.06 10.94
C HIS A 335 -6.00 17.62 11.41
N LEU A 336 -4.96 16.79 11.43
CA LEU A 336 -5.02 15.42 11.93
C LEU A 336 -5.42 15.36 13.42
N ILE A 337 -4.87 16.25 14.25
CA ILE A 337 -5.25 16.36 15.68
C ILE A 337 -6.72 16.77 15.81
N ALA A 338 -7.18 17.74 15.02
CA ALA A 338 -8.59 18.14 14.98
C ALA A 338 -9.52 17.00 14.55
N LEU A 339 -9.05 16.11 13.66
CA LEU A 339 -9.72 14.87 13.26
C LEU A 339 -9.57 13.72 14.29
N GLY A 340 -8.97 13.97 15.46
CA GLY A 340 -8.88 13.03 16.57
C GLY A 340 -7.61 12.17 16.59
N ALA A 341 -6.56 12.51 15.83
CA ALA A 341 -5.26 11.86 15.99
C ALA A 341 -4.64 12.19 17.36
N ASP A 342 -4.25 11.16 18.12
CA ASP A 342 -3.55 11.36 19.39
C ASP A 342 -2.06 11.61 19.13
N ILE A 343 -1.59 12.80 19.54
CA ILE A 343 -0.21 13.26 19.39
C ILE A 343 0.81 12.37 20.10
N ASN A 344 0.38 11.64 21.13
CA ASN A 344 1.20 10.73 21.93
C ASN A 344 1.04 9.26 21.53
N THR A 345 0.36 8.97 20.42
CA THR A 345 0.18 7.61 19.92
C THR A 345 1.54 6.93 19.74
N VAL A 346 1.70 5.76 20.37
CA VAL A 346 2.83 4.86 20.12
C VAL A 346 2.48 3.97 18.94
N SER A 347 3.31 3.98 17.90
CA SER A 347 3.09 3.16 16.71
C SER A 347 4.41 2.59 16.19
N ASN A 348 4.31 1.48 15.45
CA ASN A 348 5.46 0.86 14.82
C ASN A 348 5.90 1.70 13.61
N VAL A 349 7.08 2.32 13.67
CA VAL A 349 7.65 3.14 12.60
C VAL A 349 8.56 2.37 11.65
N TYR A 350 8.74 1.05 11.79
CA TYR A 350 9.60 0.24 10.90
C TYR A 350 9.38 0.50 9.39
N PRO A 351 8.13 0.58 8.87
CA PRO A 351 7.92 0.89 7.46
C PRO A 351 8.35 2.30 7.06
N LEU A 352 8.40 3.22 8.03
CA LEU A 352 8.97 4.57 7.90
C LEU A 352 10.47 4.60 8.18
N VAL A 353 11.15 3.45 8.32
CA VAL A 353 12.63 3.31 8.37
C VAL A 353 13.17 2.76 7.04
N GLY A 354 12.35 2.00 6.30
CA GLY A 354 12.68 1.49 4.97
C GLY A 354 13.44 0.16 5.01
N GLN A 355 13.61 -0.47 3.84
CA GLN A 355 14.15 -1.84 3.67
C GLN A 355 15.61 -2.02 4.11
N TYR A 356 16.31 -0.93 4.47
CA TYR A 356 17.70 -0.95 4.90
C TYR A 356 17.90 -1.47 6.33
N ALA A 357 16.83 -1.61 7.11
CA ALA A 357 16.87 -2.20 8.44
C ALA A 357 16.54 -3.71 8.36
N ARG A 358 17.56 -4.57 8.25
CA ARG A 358 17.44 -6.04 8.43
C ARG A 358 17.19 -6.40 9.91
N MET A 359 16.11 -5.89 10.50
CA MET A 359 15.82 -6.05 11.93
C MET A 359 14.36 -6.49 12.15
N PRO A 360 14.06 -7.18 13.29
CA PRO A 360 12.71 -7.64 13.56
C PRO A 360 11.75 -6.45 13.76
N THR A 361 10.52 -6.57 13.25
CA THR A 361 9.48 -5.53 13.26
C THR A 361 9.12 -4.99 14.65
N ARG A 362 9.35 -5.76 15.72
CA ARG A 362 8.97 -5.45 17.11
C ARG A 362 9.82 -4.36 17.78
N TRP A 363 10.88 -3.89 17.13
CA TRP A 363 11.90 -3.04 17.75
C TRP A 363 11.79 -1.55 17.37
N HIS A 364 10.67 -1.14 16.78
CA HIS A 364 10.51 0.20 16.19
C HIS A 364 9.23 0.90 16.64
N GLU A 365 8.79 0.69 17.87
CA GLU A 365 7.71 1.49 18.45
C GLU A 365 8.22 2.88 18.82
N ALA A 366 7.52 3.93 18.37
CA ALA A 366 7.84 5.33 18.62
C ALA A 366 6.57 6.16 18.76
N THR A 367 6.62 7.23 19.55
CA THR A 367 5.73 8.40 19.44
C THR A 367 6.16 9.25 18.24
N ALA A 368 5.28 10.14 17.76
CA ALA A 368 5.68 11.08 16.71
C ALA A 368 6.87 11.95 17.15
N LEU A 369 6.91 12.34 18.43
CA LEU A 369 7.99 13.11 19.04
C LEU A 369 9.32 12.37 19.05
N SER A 370 9.34 11.13 19.56
CA SER A 370 10.57 10.32 19.57
C SER A 370 11.03 9.96 18.16
N HIS A 371 10.11 9.75 17.21
CA HIS A 371 10.45 9.52 15.82
C HIS A 371 11.06 10.76 15.15
N ALA A 372 10.49 11.94 15.37
CA ALA A 372 11.02 13.22 14.87
C ALA A 372 12.40 13.54 15.46
N LYS A 373 12.59 13.31 16.77
CA LYS A 373 13.88 13.41 17.46
C LYS A 373 14.93 12.55 16.77
N ASN A 374 14.62 11.27 16.57
CA ASN A 374 15.54 10.32 15.97
C ASN A 374 15.85 10.68 14.51
N SER A 375 14.90 11.30 13.80
CA SER A 375 15.08 11.80 12.43
C SER A 375 15.77 13.16 12.35
N MET A 376 16.14 13.75 13.50
CA MET A 376 16.76 15.07 13.65
C MET A 376 15.90 16.22 13.09
N ASP A 377 14.58 16.05 13.10
CA ASP A 377 13.62 17.04 12.61
C ASP A 377 13.23 18.00 13.74
N TRP A 378 14.18 18.86 14.10
CA TRP A 378 14.06 19.73 15.28
C TRP A 378 12.89 20.71 15.19
N ASP A 379 12.52 21.13 13.98
CA ASP A 379 11.36 22.00 13.78
C ASP A 379 10.06 21.26 14.10
N TYR A 380 9.92 20.00 13.71
CA TYR A 380 8.76 19.20 14.11
C TYR A 380 8.78 18.83 15.58
N VAL A 381 9.96 18.57 16.16
CA VAL A 381 10.10 18.34 17.62
C VAL A 381 9.56 19.54 18.40
N ARG A 382 9.98 20.77 18.04
CA ARG A 382 9.46 21.99 18.67
C ARG A 382 7.96 22.13 18.47
N TRP A 383 7.46 21.89 17.27
CA TRP A 383 6.03 21.96 16.97
C TRP A 383 5.23 20.95 17.81
N LEU A 384 5.69 19.70 17.91
CA LEU A 384 5.04 18.64 18.69
C LEU A 384 4.99 19.00 20.18
N LEU A 385 6.09 19.47 20.75
CA LEU A 385 6.14 19.91 22.16
C LEU A 385 5.16 21.07 22.43
N ASN A 386 5.13 22.07 21.55
CA ASN A 386 4.20 23.19 21.63
C ASN A 386 2.73 22.77 21.52
N ASN A 387 2.45 21.62 20.90
CA ASN A 387 1.11 21.08 20.69
C ASN A 387 0.73 19.93 21.65
N GLY A 388 1.47 19.76 22.75
CA GLY A 388 1.09 18.83 23.83
C GLY A 388 1.67 17.42 23.70
N ALA A 389 2.70 17.22 22.87
CA ALA A 389 3.45 15.98 22.91
C ALA A 389 4.19 15.85 24.26
N ASP A 390 4.08 14.67 24.88
CA ASP A 390 4.69 14.38 26.15
C ASP A 390 6.16 13.96 25.97
N PRO A 391 7.13 14.76 26.45
CA PRO A 391 8.55 14.40 26.36
C PRO A 391 8.92 13.17 27.21
N ALA A 392 8.11 12.81 28.20
CA ALA A 392 8.30 11.59 29.01
C ALA A 392 7.74 10.34 28.33
N ALA A 393 6.89 10.48 27.30
CA ALA A 393 6.35 9.38 26.52
C ALA A 393 7.41 8.84 25.53
N ASN A 394 8.39 8.12 26.07
CA ASN A 394 9.44 7.47 25.29
C ASN A 394 9.31 5.94 25.37
N PRO A 395 8.89 5.26 24.28
CA PRO A 395 8.80 3.80 24.27
C PRO A 395 10.18 3.14 24.44
N LYS A 396 10.20 1.99 25.13
CA LYS A 396 11.42 1.30 25.59
C LYS A 396 12.43 0.97 24.48
N PHE A 397 12.01 0.90 23.22
CA PHE A 397 12.81 0.40 22.09
C PHE A 397 13.22 1.48 21.07
N THR A 398 13.05 2.77 21.37
CA THR A 398 13.38 3.89 20.45
C THR A 398 14.87 4.02 20.13
N ARG A 399 15.76 3.47 20.97
CA ARG A 399 17.22 3.56 20.81
C ARG A 399 17.74 2.94 19.52
N TYR A 400 17.08 1.92 18.98
CA TYR A 400 17.50 1.29 17.72
C TYR A 400 17.11 2.09 16.48
N ALA A 401 15.97 2.79 16.51
CA ALA A 401 15.60 3.72 15.46
C ALA A 401 16.64 4.85 15.35
N GLN A 402 17.09 5.38 16.50
CA GLN A 402 18.12 6.41 16.58
C GLN A 402 19.41 6.02 15.84
N ILE A 403 19.90 4.78 16.05
CA ILE A 403 21.10 4.25 15.38
C ILE A 403 20.98 4.27 13.84
N ILE A 404 19.78 4.03 13.31
CA ILE A 404 19.56 3.96 11.86
C ILE A 404 19.46 5.35 11.23
N TYR A 405 18.89 6.31 11.97
CA TYR A 405 18.67 7.66 11.45
C TYR A 405 19.87 8.59 11.66
N SER A 406 20.69 8.36 12.69
CA SER A 406 21.85 9.19 13.01
C SER A 406 23.12 8.77 12.26
N ILE A 407 23.02 8.29 11.02
CA ILE A 407 24.22 7.94 10.23
C ILE A 407 25.06 9.21 10.05
N GLY A 408 26.23 9.25 10.70
CA GLY A 408 27.14 10.40 10.70
C GLY A 408 27.04 11.32 11.93
N VAL A 409 26.17 11.02 12.90
CA VAL A 409 25.97 11.80 14.13
C VAL A 409 25.93 10.86 15.33
N SER A 410 26.62 11.20 16.43
CA SER A 410 26.62 10.33 17.62
C SER A 410 25.27 10.37 18.34
N SER A 411 24.87 9.27 18.98
CA SER A 411 23.62 9.26 19.78
C SER A 411 23.66 10.31 20.90
N GLN A 412 24.84 10.56 21.47
CA GLN A 412 25.02 11.59 22.50
C GLN A 412 24.69 12.98 21.98
N GLU A 413 25.17 13.33 20.78
CA GLU A 413 24.91 14.63 20.15
C GLU A 413 23.41 14.85 19.87
N VAL A 414 22.69 13.81 19.48
CA VAL A 414 21.22 13.86 19.32
C VAL A 414 20.52 14.10 20.67
N GLU A 415 20.96 13.45 21.75
CA GLU A 415 20.39 13.67 23.08
C GLU A 415 20.72 15.06 23.62
N ASP A 416 21.96 15.53 23.50
CA ASP A 416 22.38 16.86 23.95
C ASP A 416 21.54 17.95 23.28
N LYS A 417 21.33 17.81 21.96
CA LYS A 417 20.50 18.74 21.19
C LYS A 417 19.03 18.69 21.62
N TYR A 418 18.50 17.51 21.92
CA TYR A 418 17.13 17.35 22.40
C TYR A 418 16.94 17.99 23.78
N GLU A 419 17.89 17.81 24.70
CA GLU A 419 17.89 18.44 26.02
C GLU A 419 17.98 19.97 25.93
N ASP A 420 18.73 20.52 24.99
CA ASP A 420 18.73 21.96 24.70
C ASP A 420 17.35 22.45 24.26
N VAL A 421 16.68 21.70 23.37
CA VAL A 421 15.32 22.03 22.90
C VAL A 421 14.31 21.96 24.05
N LEU A 422 14.39 20.96 24.93
CA LEU A 422 13.53 20.84 26.10
C LEU A 422 13.74 22.01 27.08
N ARG A 423 15.00 22.40 27.33
CA ARG A 423 15.31 23.56 28.17
C ARG A 423 14.71 24.85 27.60
N GLN A 424 14.86 25.09 26.29
CA GLN A 424 14.26 26.25 25.62
C GLN A 424 12.73 26.24 25.71
N PHE A 425 12.10 25.08 25.53
CA PHE A 425 10.65 24.90 25.64
C PHE A 425 10.13 25.14 27.07
N GLN A 426 10.85 24.67 28.10
CA GLN A 426 10.46 24.93 29.48
C GLN A 426 10.58 26.42 29.84
N GLN A 427 11.64 27.09 29.39
CA GLN A 427 11.86 28.52 29.60
C GLN A 427 10.78 29.39 28.92
N SER A 428 10.32 29.01 27.72
CA SER A 428 9.26 29.75 27.04
C SER A 428 7.91 29.62 27.75
N ARG A 429 7.57 28.44 28.31
CA ARG A 429 6.34 28.25 29.11
C ARG A 429 6.36 29.02 30.41
N THR A 430 7.48 29.02 31.14
CA THR A 430 7.59 29.78 32.39
C THR A 430 7.48 31.29 32.16
N LYS A 431 8.06 31.79 31.07
CA LYS A 431 7.93 33.19 30.67
C LYS A 431 6.50 33.56 30.24
N ALA A 432 5.83 32.70 29.47
CA ALA A 432 4.43 32.92 29.10
C ALA A 432 3.50 32.94 30.33
N ALA A 433 3.77 32.07 31.31
CA ALA A 433 3.05 32.04 32.58
C ALA A 433 3.31 33.28 33.45
N SER A 434 4.52 33.87 33.42
CA SER A 434 4.83 35.10 34.17
C SER A 434 4.25 36.36 33.54
N ASP A 435 4.08 36.39 32.21
CA ASP A 435 3.61 37.57 31.46
C ASP A 435 2.07 37.67 31.41
N GLY A 436 1.33 36.78 32.08
CA GLY A 436 -0.14 36.80 32.11
C GLY A 436 -0.82 36.51 30.76
N THR A 437 -0.04 36.19 29.74
CA THR A 437 -0.55 35.78 28.42
C THR A 437 -1.00 34.33 28.54
N GLN A 438 -2.30 34.08 28.68
CA GLN A 438 -2.80 32.71 28.62
C GLN A 438 -2.34 32.10 27.28
N PRO A 439 -1.83 30.85 27.27
CA PRO A 439 -1.64 30.14 26.02
C PRO A 439 -3.00 30.05 25.36
N THR A 440 -3.12 30.54 24.13
CA THR A 440 -4.28 30.32 23.27
C THR A 440 -4.45 28.82 23.08
N THR A 441 -5.19 28.20 23.98
CA THR A 441 -5.76 26.88 23.77
C THR A 441 -6.76 27.10 22.64
N GLY A 442 -6.39 26.64 21.44
CA GLY A 442 -7.29 26.53 20.30
C GLY A 442 -8.37 25.50 20.61
N THR A 443 -9.29 25.85 21.50
CA THR A 443 -10.57 25.17 21.69
C THR A 443 -11.62 26.26 21.53
N GLN A 444 -11.79 26.73 20.30
CA GLN A 444 -13.01 27.44 19.95
C GLN A 444 -14.14 26.42 20.06
N ASN A 445 -14.94 26.56 21.12
CA ASN A 445 -16.25 25.95 21.22
C ASN A 445 -17.05 26.34 19.97
N LEU A 446 -17.22 25.40 19.04
CA LEU A 446 -18.24 25.51 18.01
C LEU A 446 -19.61 25.36 18.70
N PRO A 447 -20.58 26.25 18.41
CA PRO A 447 -21.93 26.09 18.93
C PRO A 447 -22.57 24.86 18.28
N LEU A 448 -23.15 23.99 19.10
CA LEU A 448 -24.04 22.92 18.68
C LEU A 448 -25.16 23.50 17.80
N ARG A 449 -25.19 23.12 16.53
CA ARG A 449 -26.40 23.06 15.70
C ARG A 449 -26.36 21.81 14.85
#